data_AF-A0A9Q0K0W8-F1
#
_entry.id   AF-A0A9Q0K0W8-F1
#
_cell.length_a   1.000
_cell.length_b   1.000
_cell.length_c   1.000
_cell.angle_alpha   90.00
_cell.angle_beta   90.00
_cell.angle_gamma   90.00
#
_symmetry.space_group_name_H-M   'P 1'
#
loop_
_entity.id
_entity.type
_entity.pdbx_description
1 polymer ?
#
loop_
_entity_poly.entity_id
_entity_poly.type
_entity_poly.pdbx_seq_one_letter_code
_entity_poly.pdbx_strand_id
1 'polypeptide(L)'
;MAAFPISPHFTPLLLSHLLLFHLLHAHPPLISALNITALLSPFPDLSDFNNLLTTSSVSSDLSLRSSLTLLAVPNRFLRSSDLLHHPSTTTSIADVLRFHVLLQYLSWSDLIHVPPNGKLVTTLFQTTGRATADLGSVNITRNPSDSTVSVRSTNSSSTSTTVLSLVKTLPYNVSIFTVNSFLVPSDFDLMASENQPSVGFNITKILIDGHNFNVAASMLTASGVAKEFEDDEGGAGITFFVPTDMAFADLPTMERLQSLPADKKAVILRFHVLHSYYPLGSLESILNPVQPTLATEGIGAGRYTLNITRFNGSVAIDTGIVQASITQTVFDQNPVSIFAVSRVLLPREIFGNKAMGSTGSGSGMLGASPPEVFLSPQDSPSLDSPPARLSSPPGFREDIRSNAAIIELHKAVALLCIVFNYLVW
;
A
#
# COMPACT_ATOMS: atom_id res chain seq x y z
N MET A 1 -3.97 -72.66 -4.71
CA MET A 1 -2.96 -72.00 -3.84
C MET A 1 -1.83 -71.55 -4.74
N ALA A 2 -1.67 -70.25 -4.96
CA ALA A 2 -0.59 -69.65 -5.76
C ALA A 2 -0.42 -68.21 -5.28
N ALA A 3 0.79 -67.84 -4.86
CA ALA A 3 1.10 -66.51 -4.33
C ALA A 3 2.13 -65.84 -5.23
N PHE A 4 1.81 -64.65 -5.73
CA PHE A 4 2.74 -63.80 -6.46
C PHE A 4 3.45 -62.85 -5.49
N PRO A 5 4.79 -62.73 -5.52
CA PRO A 5 5.50 -61.76 -4.71
C PRO A 5 5.36 -60.34 -5.28
N ILE A 6 4.99 -59.37 -4.43
CA ILE A 6 4.96 -57.95 -4.78
C ILE A 6 6.29 -57.32 -4.37
N SER A 7 7.02 -56.72 -5.32
CA SER A 7 8.34 -56.13 -5.08
C SER A 7 8.26 -54.61 -4.75
N PRO A 8 8.81 -54.14 -3.61
CA PRO A 8 8.52 -52.80 -3.08
C PRO A 8 9.57 -51.73 -3.46
N HIS A 9 9.80 -51.47 -4.76
CA HIS A 9 10.87 -50.56 -5.21
C HIS A 9 10.47 -49.39 -6.13
N PHE A 10 9.19 -49.22 -6.49
CA PHE A 10 8.79 -48.23 -7.51
C PHE A 10 8.41 -46.83 -6.98
N THR A 11 8.35 -46.61 -5.67
CA THR A 11 7.89 -45.36 -5.05
C THR A 11 8.91 -44.21 -4.91
N PRO A 12 10.22 -44.42 -4.69
CA PRO A 12 11.12 -43.29 -4.33
C PRO A 12 11.45 -42.37 -5.51
N LEU A 13 11.56 -42.93 -6.73
CA LEU A 13 11.98 -42.18 -7.91
C LEU A 13 10.93 -41.12 -8.31
N LEU A 14 9.65 -41.50 -8.29
CA LEU A 14 8.54 -40.63 -8.68
C LEU A 14 8.34 -39.48 -7.66
N LEU A 15 8.50 -39.77 -6.37
CA LEU A 15 8.50 -38.75 -5.32
C LEU A 15 9.65 -37.75 -5.50
N SER A 16 10.86 -38.23 -5.82
CA SER A 16 12.02 -37.33 -6.05
C SER A 16 11.82 -36.37 -7.23
N HIS A 17 11.20 -36.83 -8.33
CA HIS A 17 10.91 -35.98 -9.48
C HIS A 17 9.83 -34.93 -9.17
N LEU A 18 8.79 -35.31 -8.43
CA LEU A 18 7.73 -34.39 -8.03
C LEU A 18 8.25 -33.31 -7.06
N LEU A 19 9.19 -33.68 -6.17
CA LEU A 19 9.87 -32.75 -5.26
C LEU A 19 10.82 -31.81 -6.03
N LEU A 20 11.57 -32.32 -7.02
CA LEU A 20 12.43 -31.50 -7.89
C LEU A 20 11.61 -30.52 -8.74
N PHE A 21 10.47 -30.95 -9.27
CA PHE A 21 9.54 -30.10 -10.03
C PHE A 21 8.97 -28.98 -9.16
N HIS A 22 8.63 -29.28 -7.89
CA HIS A 22 8.24 -28.24 -6.93
C HIS A 22 9.38 -27.27 -6.62
N LEU A 23 10.63 -27.71 -6.43
CA LEU A 23 11.75 -26.77 -6.20
C LEU A 23 12.01 -25.84 -7.41
N LEU A 24 11.79 -26.30 -8.64
CA LEU A 24 11.88 -25.45 -9.83
C LEU A 24 10.76 -24.42 -9.93
N HIS A 25 9.57 -24.71 -9.39
CA HIS A 25 8.40 -23.80 -9.43
C HIS A 25 8.19 -23.00 -8.13
N ALA A 26 8.94 -23.30 -7.07
CA ALA A 26 8.85 -22.63 -5.77
C ALA A 26 9.81 -21.45 -5.57
N HIS A 27 10.41 -20.93 -6.65
CA HIS A 27 11.05 -19.62 -6.62
C HIS A 27 9.96 -18.54 -6.84
N PRO A 28 9.59 -17.75 -5.81
CA PRO A 28 8.96 -16.47 -6.08
C PRO A 28 9.95 -15.63 -6.91
N PRO A 29 9.49 -14.85 -7.90
CA PRO A 29 10.39 -14.00 -8.66
C PRO A 29 11.08 -13.02 -7.72
N LEU A 30 12.42 -13.08 -7.63
CA LEU A 30 13.17 -12.03 -6.95
C LEU A 30 12.86 -10.71 -7.64
N ILE A 31 12.18 -9.81 -6.92
CA ILE A 31 11.96 -8.44 -7.35
C ILE A 31 13.31 -7.73 -7.30
N SER A 32 14.06 -7.84 -8.39
CA SER A 32 15.23 -7.00 -8.62
C SER A 32 14.76 -5.55 -8.71
N ALA A 33 15.17 -4.72 -7.74
CA ALA A 33 14.80 -3.31 -7.69
C ALA A 33 15.13 -2.64 -9.02
N LEU A 34 14.11 -2.11 -9.69
CA LEU A 34 14.19 -1.84 -11.12
C LEU A 34 14.90 -0.52 -11.38
N ASN A 35 16.21 -0.59 -11.66
CA ASN A 35 16.99 0.60 -11.97
C ASN A 35 16.66 1.12 -13.40
N ILE A 36 15.64 1.97 -13.48
CA ILE A 36 15.19 2.62 -14.72
C ILE A 36 16.27 3.55 -15.29
N THR A 37 17.10 4.17 -14.46
CA THR A 37 18.19 5.05 -14.93
C THR A 37 19.30 4.26 -15.65
N ALA A 38 19.52 3.00 -15.24
CA ALA A 38 20.36 2.06 -15.98
C ALA A 38 19.72 1.62 -17.30
N LEU A 39 18.38 1.50 -17.39
CA LEU A 39 17.68 1.21 -18.66
C LEU A 39 17.75 2.37 -19.67
N LEU A 40 17.85 3.62 -19.19
CA LEU A 40 18.02 4.81 -20.03
C LEU A 40 19.48 5.03 -20.47
N SER A 41 20.47 4.55 -19.69
CA SER A 41 21.90 4.75 -19.98
C SER A 41 22.38 4.38 -21.40
N PRO A 42 21.81 3.40 -22.14
CA PRO A 42 22.23 3.09 -23.51
C PRO A 42 21.74 4.08 -24.59
N PHE A 43 20.98 5.12 -24.23
CA PHE A 43 20.30 6.02 -25.17
C PHE A 43 20.81 7.47 -25.04
N PRO A 44 21.80 7.89 -25.85
CA PRO A 44 22.41 9.23 -25.73
C PRO A 44 21.43 10.41 -25.89
N ASP A 45 20.38 10.27 -26.71
CA ASP A 45 19.33 11.30 -26.90
C ASP A 45 18.37 11.42 -25.69
N LEU A 46 18.53 10.58 -24.66
CA LEU A 46 17.80 10.65 -23.37
C LEU A 46 18.73 10.99 -22.19
N SER A 47 20.00 11.32 -22.45
CA SER A 47 21.00 11.51 -21.39
C SER A 47 20.69 12.69 -20.47
N ASP A 48 20.15 13.79 -20.98
CA ASP A 48 19.78 14.95 -20.15
C ASP A 48 18.58 14.58 -19.25
N PHE A 49 17.60 13.82 -19.78
CA PHE A 49 16.45 13.31 -19.01
C PHE A 49 16.88 12.34 -17.91
N ASN A 50 17.85 11.47 -18.20
CA ASN A 50 18.38 10.52 -17.24
C ASN A 50 19.18 11.23 -16.12
N ASN A 51 19.89 12.31 -16.46
CA ASN A 51 20.52 13.17 -15.47
C ASN A 51 19.47 13.81 -14.54
N LEU A 52 18.38 14.37 -15.09
CA LEU A 52 17.28 14.92 -14.28
C LEU A 52 16.61 13.88 -13.36
N LEU A 53 16.44 12.64 -13.81
CA LEU A 53 15.93 11.54 -12.98
C LEU A 53 16.91 11.13 -11.87
N THR A 54 18.21 11.04 -12.17
CA THR A 54 19.25 10.63 -11.21
C THR A 54 19.60 11.70 -10.18
N THR A 55 19.48 12.98 -10.52
CA THR A 55 19.73 14.10 -9.59
C THR A 55 18.52 14.48 -8.73
N SER A 56 17.36 13.88 -8.97
CA SER A 56 16.13 14.13 -8.20
C SER A 56 15.71 12.91 -7.38
N SER A 57 14.86 13.12 -6.37
CA SER A 57 14.27 12.05 -5.54
C SER A 57 13.44 11.03 -6.34
N VAL A 58 13.14 11.31 -7.61
CA VAL A 58 12.31 10.42 -8.45
C VAL A 58 13.02 9.09 -8.73
N SER A 59 14.36 9.04 -8.76
CA SER A 59 15.07 7.76 -8.92
C SER A 59 14.84 6.79 -7.75
N SER A 60 14.62 7.29 -6.52
CA SER A 60 14.23 6.44 -5.39
C SER A 60 12.77 5.99 -5.51
N ASP A 61 11.86 6.92 -5.79
CA ASP A 61 10.41 6.67 -5.95
C ASP A 61 10.10 5.59 -7.01
N LEU A 62 10.92 5.55 -8.06
CA LEU A 62 10.86 4.55 -9.15
C LEU A 62 11.41 3.18 -8.76
N SER A 63 12.47 3.11 -7.95
CA SER A 63 13.18 1.84 -7.69
C SER A 63 12.35 0.83 -6.89
N LEU A 64 11.34 1.32 -6.16
CA LEU A 64 10.41 0.54 -5.33
C LEU A 64 9.15 0.07 -6.09
N ARG A 65 8.99 0.43 -7.37
CA ARG A 65 7.72 0.26 -8.11
C ARG A 65 7.88 -0.60 -9.37
N SER A 66 6.80 -1.28 -9.74
CA SER A 66 6.67 -2.11 -10.94
C SER A 66 5.34 -1.81 -11.64
N SER A 67 5.15 -2.36 -12.85
CA SER A 67 4.04 -2.02 -13.75
C SER A 67 3.95 -0.51 -14.03
N LEU A 68 5.02 0.05 -14.59
CA LEU A 68 5.13 1.47 -14.89
C LEU A 68 5.18 1.77 -16.40
N THR A 69 4.80 2.99 -16.77
CA THR A 69 5.13 3.57 -18.07
C THR A 69 5.84 4.91 -17.87
N LEU A 70 7.06 5.05 -18.40
CA LEU A 70 7.83 6.29 -18.38
C LEU A 70 7.71 7.02 -19.72
N LEU A 71 7.36 8.30 -19.67
CA LEU A 71 7.37 9.22 -20.80
C LEU A 71 8.67 10.02 -20.77
N ALA A 72 9.70 9.54 -21.46
CA ALA A 72 11.00 10.21 -21.52
C ALA A 72 10.99 11.35 -22.54
N VAL A 73 11.55 12.51 -22.18
CA VAL A 73 11.67 13.67 -23.08
C VAL A 73 13.08 13.70 -23.70
N PRO A 74 13.25 13.56 -25.02
CA PRO A 74 14.56 13.65 -25.66
C PRO A 74 15.28 14.99 -25.48
N ASN A 75 16.60 14.94 -25.44
CA ASN A 75 17.51 16.07 -25.22
C ASN A 75 17.18 17.29 -26.11
N ARG A 76 16.80 17.07 -27.37
CA ARG A 76 16.41 18.16 -28.30
C ARG A 76 15.17 18.95 -27.85
N PHE A 77 14.21 18.30 -27.20
CA PHE A 77 12.98 18.92 -26.71
C PHE A 77 13.16 19.48 -25.29
N LEU A 78 14.01 18.84 -24.48
CA LEU A 78 14.46 19.39 -23.20
C LEU A 78 15.14 20.75 -23.39
N ARG A 79 16.12 20.81 -24.29
CA ARG A 79 16.90 22.04 -24.58
C ARG A 79 16.08 23.14 -25.26
N SER A 80 14.95 22.81 -25.87
CA SER A 80 14.00 23.79 -26.42
C SER A 80 12.85 24.12 -25.46
N SER A 81 12.90 23.68 -24.20
CA SER A 81 11.86 23.96 -23.20
C SER A 81 12.28 25.10 -22.28
N ASP A 82 11.41 26.10 -22.15
CA ASP A 82 11.64 27.26 -21.27
C ASP A 82 11.76 26.86 -19.80
N LEU A 83 11.12 25.77 -19.37
CA LEU A 83 11.15 25.24 -17.99
C LEU A 83 12.56 24.98 -17.43
N LEU A 84 13.57 24.76 -18.30
CA LEU A 84 14.97 24.56 -17.88
C LEU A 84 15.82 25.84 -17.90
N HIS A 85 15.34 26.90 -18.54
CA HIS A 85 16.03 28.18 -18.69
C HIS A 85 15.44 29.26 -17.77
N HIS A 86 14.13 29.23 -17.62
CA HIS A 86 13.33 29.94 -16.64
C HIS A 86 12.57 28.89 -15.81
N PRO A 87 13.18 28.31 -14.76
CA PRO A 87 12.41 27.62 -13.74
C PRO A 87 11.46 28.64 -13.12
N SER A 88 10.17 28.54 -13.43
CA SER A 88 9.11 29.25 -12.72
C SER A 88 9.33 29.03 -11.23
N THR A 89 9.29 30.09 -10.42
CA THR A 89 9.71 30.04 -8.99
C THR A 89 8.88 29.10 -8.11
N THR A 90 7.82 28.53 -8.67
CA THR A 90 7.02 27.47 -8.09
C THR A 90 7.46 26.06 -8.55
N THR A 91 7.91 25.85 -9.79
CA THR A 91 7.95 24.50 -10.42
C THR A 91 9.17 23.66 -10.07
N SER A 92 9.00 22.76 -9.08
CA SER A 92 9.98 21.70 -8.83
C SER A 92 10.06 20.73 -10.01
N ILE A 93 11.27 20.56 -10.56
CA ILE A 93 11.53 19.64 -11.68
C ILE A 93 11.22 18.18 -11.30
N ALA A 94 11.32 17.81 -10.02
CA ALA A 94 10.97 16.48 -9.52
C ALA A 94 9.49 16.15 -9.79
N ASP A 95 8.59 17.13 -9.76
CA ASP A 95 7.16 16.89 -9.94
C ASP A 95 6.73 16.85 -11.39
N VAL A 96 7.38 17.65 -12.24
CA VAL A 96 7.33 17.46 -13.70
C VAL A 96 7.75 16.03 -14.03
N LEU A 97 8.89 15.55 -13.51
CA LEU A 97 9.36 14.17 -13.73
C LEU A 97 8.36 13.12 -13.20
N ARG A 98 7.77 13.30 -12.00
CA ARG A 98 6.73 12.41 -11.47
C ARG A 98 5.47 12.38 -12.34
N PHE A 99 5.10 13.50 -12.96
CA PHE A 99 3.94 13.56 -13.87
C PHE A 99 4.20 12.85 -15.22
N HIS A 100 5.47 12.58 -15.57
CA HIS A 100 5.86 11.73 -16.71
C HIS A 100 5.91 10.22 -16.39
N VAL A 101 5.68 9.83 -15.13
CA VAL A 101 5.66 8.43 -14.69
C VAL A 101 4.22 7.99 -14.47
N LEU A 102 3.71 7.09 -15.31
CA LEU A 102 2.37 6.53 -15.23
C LEU A 102 2.41 5.23 -14.42
N LEU A 103 1.48 5.07 -13.48
CA LEU A 103 1.40 3.94 -12.54
C LEU A 103 0.69 2.70 -13.13
N GLN A 104 0.94 2.45 -14.41
CA GLN A 104 0.46 1.27 -15.13
C GLN A 104 1.42 0.95 -16.27
N TYR A 105 1.78 -0.33 -16.45
CA TYR A 105 2.44 -0.80 -17.67
C TYR A 105 1.49 -0.70 -18.86
N LEU A 106 1.87 0.09 -19.86
CA LEU A 106 1.21 0.21 -21.16
C LEU A 106 2.15 -0.32 -22.24
N SER A 107 1.72 -1.31 -23.01
CA SER A 107 2.40 -1.70 -24.25
C SER A 107 2.05 -0.73 -25.38
N TRP A 108 2.83 -0.76 -26.47
CA TRP A 108 2.47 -0.02 -27.69
C TRP A 108 1.09 -0.45 -28.23
N SER A 109 0.73 -1.73 -28.08
CA SER A 109 -0.60 -2.25 -28.43
C SER A 109 -1.71 -1.60 -27.60
N ASP A 110 -1.49 -1.32 -26.31
CA ASP A 110 -2.49 -0.65 -25.46
C ASP A 110 -2.68 0.81 -25.90
N LEU A 111 -1.59 1.50 -26.26
CA LEU A 111 -1.63 2.89 -26.72
C LEU A 111 -2.39 3.05 -28.05
N ILE A 112 -2.20 2.14 -29.01
CA ILE A 112 -2.90 2.21 -30.31
C ILE A 112 -4.36 1.72 -30.26
N HIS A 113 -4.79 1.05 -29.19
CA HIS A 113 -6.18 0.62 -28.94
C HIS A 113 -6.89 1.45 -27.85
N VAL A 114 -6.34 2.62 -27.48
CA VAL A 114 -7.01 3.58 -26.59
C VAL A 114 -8.40 3.95 -27.14
N PRO A 115 -9.47 3.91 -26.30
CA PRO A 115 -10.82 4.30 -26.72
C PRO A 115 -10.91 5.73 -27.26
N PRO A 116 -11.90 6.06 -28.12
CA PRO A 116 -12.07 7.42 -28.64
C PRO A 116 -12.35 8.47 -27.55
N ASN A 117 -12.94 8.06 -26.42
CA ASN A 117 -13.16 8.91 -25.24
C ASN A 117 -11.86 9.15 -24.43
N GLY A 118 -10.76 8.50 -24.81
CA GLY A 118 -9.50 8.45 -24.08
C GLY A 118 -9.43 7.37 -23.01
N LYS A 119 -8.29 7.33 -22.32
CA LYS A 119 -8.00 6.45 -21.19
C LYS A 119 -7.30 7.27 -20.10
N LEU A 120 -7.94 7.41 -18.94
CA LEU A 120 -7.35 8.04 -17.77
C LEU A 120 -6.30 7.09 -17.14
N VAL A 121 -5.12 7.61 -16.82
CA VAL A 121 -4.04 6.88 -16.15
C VAL A 121 -3.40 7.76 -15.08
N THR A 122 -3.35 7.24 -13.85
CA THR A 122 -2.78 7.92 -12.70
C THR A 122 -1.25 8.02 -12.81
N THR A 123 -0.68 9.18 -12.47
CA THR A 123 0.78 9.38 -12.46
C THR A 123 1.37 9.23 -11.06
N LEU A 124 2.69 9.13 -10.96
CA LEU A 124 3.44 9.15 -9.71
C LEU A 124 3.22 10.47 -8.95
N PHE A 125 2.96 11.58 -9.65
CA PHE A 125 2.67 12.88 -9.04
C PHE A 125 1.36 12.86 -8.23
N GLN A 126 0.33 12.13 -8.68
CA GLN A 126 -0.91 11.94 -7.89
C GLN A 126 -0.60 11.38 -6.49
N THR A 127 0.35 10.43 -6.39
CA THR A 127 0.67 9.78 -5.10
C THR A 127 1.46 10.65 -4.12
N THR A 128 1.75 11.91 -4.48
CA THR A 128 2.30 12.92 -3.54
C THR A 128 1.20 13.63 -2.74
N GLY A 129 -0.05 13.62 -3.22
CA GLY A 129 -1.12 14.46 -2.65
C GLY A 129 -1.03 15.95 -3.02
N ARG A 130 -0.12 16.37 -3.91
CA ARG A 130 -0.07 17.75 -4.46
C ARG A 130 -1.07 18.02 -5.59
N ALA A 131 -1.75 16.99 -6.08
CA ALA A 131 -2.77 17.13 -7.12
C ALA A 131 -4.17 17.22 -6.51
N THR A 132 -4.97 18.20 -6.96
CA THR A 132 -6.38 18.30 -6.58
C THR A 132 -7.22 17.31 -7.38
N ALA A 133 -7.99 16.44 -6.73
CA ALA A 133 -8.78 15.40 -7.39
C ALA A 133 -7.97 14.64 -8.47
N ASP A 134 -8.52 14.45 -9.68
CA ASP A 134 -7.86 13.73 -10.78
C ASP A 134 -6.81 14.56 -11.58
N LEU A 135 -6.39 15.73 -11.10
CA LEU A 135 -5.48 16.63 -11.84
C LEU A 135 -4.01 16.17 -11.84
N GLY A 136 -3.69 15.12 -11.07
CA GLY A 136 -2.45 14.35 -11.13
C GLY A 136 -2.54 13.08 -11.99
N SER A 137 -3.66 12.85 -12.65
CA SER A 137 -3.82 11.80 -13.67
C SER A 137 -3.76 12.41 -15.07
N VAL A 138 -3.26 11.64 -16.02
CA VAL A 138 -3.20 12.03 -17.45
C VAL A 138 -4.25 11.29 -18.25
N ASN A 139 -4.89 11.98 -19.19
CA ASN A 139 -5.76 11.36 -20.17
C ASN A 139 -4.96 11.07 -21.44
N ILE A 140 -4.90 9.81 -21.83
CA ILE A 140 -4.30 9.36 -23.08
C ILE A 140 -5.41 9.32 -24.14
N THR A 141 -5.25 10.05 -25.25
CA THR A 141 -6.19 10.08 -26.37
C THR A 141 -5.52 9.75 -27.69
N ARG A 142 -6.15 8.93 -28.52
CA ARG A 142 -5.71 8.59 -29.87
C ARG A 142 -6.48 9.42 -30.89
N ASN A 143 -5.80 10.19 -31.73
CA ASN A 143 -6.44 10.91 -32.83
C ASN A 143 -6.90 9.88 -33.91
N PRO A 144 -8.17 9.86 -34.32
CA PRO A 144 -8.64 8.93 -35.35
C PRO A 144 -8.08 9.24 -36.75
N SER A 145 -7.71 10.50 -37.04
CA SER A 145 -7.34 10.94 -38.40
C SER A 145 -5.90 10.62 -38.80
N ASP A 146 -4.94 10.77 -37.88
CA ASP A 146 -3.50 10.54 -38.12
C ASP A 146 -2.93 9.36 -37.31
N SER A 147 -3.76 8.73 -36.47
CA SER A 147 -3.38 7.66 -35.53
C SER A 147 -2.32 8.02 -34.47
N THR A 148 -2.03 9.30 -34.26
CA THR A 148 -1.14 9.75 -33.18
C THR A 148 -1.74 9.50 -31.80
N VAL A 149 -0.88 9.19 -30.84
CA VAL A 149 -1.24 9.05 -29.43
C VAL A 149 -0.78 10.30 -28.70
N SER A 150 -1.73 10.99 -28.08
CA SER A 150 -1.52 12.18 -27.26
C SER A 150 -1.70 11.84 -25.79
N VAL A 151 -0.83 12.37 -24.94
CA VAL A 151 -1.03 12.40 -23.49
C VAL A 151 -1.23 13.86 -23.09
N ARG A 152 -2.20 14.12 -22.23
CA ARG A 152 -2.57 15.46 -21.76
C ARG A 152 -3.00 15.38 -20.30
N SER A 153 -2.94 16.50 -19.57
CA SER A 153 -3.62 16.55 -18.27
C SER A 153 -5.15 16.45 -18.46
N THR A 154 -5.84 16.28 -17.35
CA THR A 154 -7.31 16.16 -17.26
C THR A 154 -8.03 17.50 -17.41
N ASN A 155 -7.38 18.63 -17.16
CA ASN A 155 -7.94 19.96 -17.46
C ASN A 155 -7.89 20.30 -18.97
N SER A 156 -8.43 21.46 -19.34
CA SER A 156 -8.46 21.96 -20.72
C SER A 156 -7.36 22.97 -21.08
N SER A 157 -6.55 23.42 -20.11
CA SER A 157 -5.55 24.50 -20.28
C SER A 157 -4.09 24.05 -20.18
N SER A 158 -3.80 22.82 -19.78
CA SER A 158 -2.43 22.30 -19.68
C SER A 158 -1.85 21.85 -21.04
N THR A 159 -0.53 21.77 -21.10
CA THR A 159 0.24 21.21 -22.23
C THR A 159 -0.19 19.77 -22.56
N SER A 160 -0.38 19.49 -23.85
CA SER A 160 -0.41 18.12 -24.39
C SER A 160 0.95 17.75 -24.99
N THR A 161 1.27 16.47 -24.94
CA THR A 161 2.46 15.88 -25.58
C THR A 161 2.06 14.71 -26.48
N THR A 162 2.81 14.47 -27.56
CA THR A 162 2.60 13.31 -28.43
C THR A 162 3.63 12.23 -28.13
N VAL A 163 3.19 10.98 -28.11
CA VAL A 163 4.06 9.80 -27.99
C VAL A 163 4.70 9.52 -29.36
N LEU A 164 6.02 9.54 -29.41
CA LEU A 164 6.79 9.47 -30.65
C LEU A 164 7.29 8.05 -30.97
N SER A 165 7.81 7.32 -29.98
CA SER A 165 8.34 5.95 -30.18
C SER A 165 8.48 5.16 -28.89
N LEU A 166 8.54 3.83 -28.99
CA LEU A 166 8.94 2.92 -27.91
C LEU A 166 10.47 2.80 -27.85
N VAL A 167 11.05 3.11 -26.70
CA VAL A 167 12.50 3.05 -26.42
C VAL A 167 12.89 1.67 -25.87
N LYS A 168 12.15 1.22 -24.86
CA LYS A 168 12.41 -0.02 -24.13
C LYS A 168 11.12 -0.58 -23.56
N THR A 169 10.99 -1.90 -23.53
CA THR A 169 10.02 -2.58 -22.68
C THR A 169 10.70 -3.72 -21.93
N LEU A 170 10.29 -3.90 -20.68
CA LEU A 170 10.39 -5.14 -19.92
C LEU A 170 8.92 -5.53 -19.62
N PRO A 171 8.36 -6.55 -20.28
CA PRO A 171 6.94 -6.89 -20.18
C PRO A 171 6.43 -6.94 -18.74
N TYR A 172 5.26 -6.34 -18.50
CA TYR A 172 4.60 -6.20 -17.20
C TYR A 172 5.34 -5.36 -16.14
N ASN A 173 6.62 -5.04 -16.33
CA ASN A 173 7.44 -4.30 -15.36
C ASN A 173 7.59 -2.82 -15.72
N VAL A 174 8.08 -2.50 -16.92
CA VAL A 174 8.20 -1.12 -17.40
C VAL A 174 8.12 -1.01 -18.91
N SER A 175 7.45 0.02 -19.41
CA SER A 175 7.65 0.53 -20.77
C SER A 175 8.18 1.96 -20.74
N ILE A 176 9.04 2.30 -21.70
CA ILE A 176 9.65 3.63 -21.85
C ILE A 176 9.34 4.11 -23.26
N PHE A 177 8.63 5.23 -23.36
CA PHE A 177 8.33 5.89 -24.64
C PHE A 177 8.97 7.27 -24.70
N THR A 178 9.34 7.73 -25.90
CA THR A 178 9.72 9.13 -26.12
C THR A 178 8.49 10.00 -26.35
N VAL A 179 8.48 11.22 -25.81
CA VAL A 179 7.45 12.24 -26.06
C VAL A 179 8.06 13.54 -26.63
N ASN A 180 7.24 14.45 -27.17
CA ASN A 180 7.72 15.65 -27.88
C ASN A 180 7.83 16.93 -27.03
N SER A 181 7.39 16.91 -25.77
CA SER A 181 7.36 18.07 -24.88
C SER A 181 7.28 17.61 -23.42
N PHE A 182 7.55 18.51 -22.47
CA PHE A 182 7.20 18.27 -21.07
C PHE A 182 5.68 18.31 -20.87
N LEU A 183 5.15 17.32 -20.16
CA LEU A 183 3.86 17.41 -19.47
C LEU A 183 4.03 18.16 -18.14
N VAL A 184 3.25 19.22 -17.93
CA VAL A 184 3.17 19.96 -16.66
C VAL A 184 1.81 19.68 -15.99
N PRO A 185 1.74 19.41 -14.68
CA PRO A 185 0.47 19.25 -13.96
C PRO A 185 -0.32 20.57 -13.86
N SER A 186 -1.62 20.45 -13.59
CA SER A 186 -2.58 21.54 -13.84
C SER A 186 -2.71 22.58 -12.72
N ASP A 187 -2.60 22.17 -11.46
CA ASP A 187 -2.79 23.06 -10.29
C ASP A 187 -1.57 23.93 -9.98
N PHE A 188 -0.61 23.97 -10.90
CA PHE A 188 0.74 24.38 -10.61
C PHE A 188 0.92 25.89 -10.30
N ASP A 189 -0.11 26.69 -10.58
CA ASP A 189 -0.15 28.12 -10.27
C ASP A 189 -0.49 28.43 -8.79
N LEU A 190 -0.75 27.41 -7.95
CA LEU A 190 -0.97 27.58 -6.51
C LEU A 190 -0.22 26.54 -5.65
N MET A 191 0.70 27.05 -4.82
CA MET A 191 1.13 26.44 -3.54
C MET A 191 1.86 25.07 -3.58
N ALA A 192 2.96 24.97 -4.32
CA ALA A 192 3.92 23.85 -4.18
C ALA A 192 5.38 24.23 -4.52
N SER A 193 5.99 25.18 -3.78
CA SER A 193 7.42 25.51 -3.94
C SER A 193 8.25 25.09 -2.72
N GLU A 194 9.40 24.47 -2.97
CA GLU A 194 10.24 23.69 -2.03
C GLU A 194 10.95 24.52 -0.92
N ASN A 195 10.57 25.78 -0.69
CA ASN A 195 11.19 26.68 0.30
C ASN A 195 10.19 27.69 0.94
N GLN A 196 8.87 27.46 0.86
CA GLN A 196 7.89 28.41 1.39
C GLN A 196 7.67 28.21 2.91
N PRO A 197 7.74 29.27 3.76
CA PRO A 197 7.39 29.15 5.17
C PRO A 197 5.91 28.76 5.32
N SER A 198 5.63 27.81 6.21
CA SER A 198 4.36 27.10 6.44
C SER A 198 3.08 27.93 6.24
N VAL A 199 2.54 27.93 5.01
CA VAL A 199 1.21 28.49 4.72
C VAL A 199 0.15 27.42 4.99
N GLY A 200 -0.08 27.16 6.28
CA GLY A 200 -1.23 26.40 6.79
C GLY A 200 -1.47 25.06 6.10
N PHE A 201 -0.63 24.06 6.40
CA PHE A 201 -1.08 22.67 6.31
C PHE A 201 -2.39 22.53 7.08
N ASN A 202 -3.37 21.85 6.48
CA ASN A 202 -4.68 21.68 7.10
C ASN A 202 -5.18 20.25 6.90
N ILE A 203 -5.04 19.43 7.94
CA ILE A 203 -5.37 18.01 7.89
C ILE A 203 -6.85 17.83 7.58
N THR A 204 -7.70 18.62 8.24
CA THR A 204 -9.15 18.58 8.05
C THR A 204 -9.56 18.82 6.60
N LYS A 205 -8.93 19.77 5.89
CA LYS A 205 -9.18 20.01 4.47
C LYS A 205 -8.81 18.79 3.62
N ILE A 206 -7.60 18.24 3.80
CA ILE A 206 -7.12 17.07 3.04
C ILE A 206 -8.07 15.87 3.20
N LEU A 207 -8.60 15.66 4.41
CA LEU A 207 -9.58 14.60 4.67
C LEU A 207 -10.96 14.85 4.03
N ILE A 208 -11.42 16.10 3.98
CA ILE A 208 -12.67 16.48 3.30
C ILE A 208 -12.53 16.33 1.78
N ASP A 209 -11.43 16.81 1.21
CA ASP A 209 -11.11 16.68 -0.22
C ASP A 209 -10.96 15.20 -0.61
N GLY A 210 -10.52 14.33 0.32
CA GLY A 210 -10.47 12.86 0.15
C GLY A 210 -11.81 12.11 0.29
N HIS A 211 -12.91 12.80 0.62
CA HIS A 211 -14.32 12.36 0.62
C HIS A 211 -14.74 11.12 1.46
N ASN A 212 -13.83 10.28 1.94
CA ASN A 212 -14.10 9.03 2.66
C ASN A 212 -13.61 9.07 4.13
N PHE A 213 -13.46 10.28 4.68
CA PHE A 213 -12.87 10.57 6.00
C PHE A 213 -13.64 11.65 6.77
N ASN A 214 -14.91 11.86 6.45
CA ASN A 214 -15.75 12.93 6.99
C ASN A 214 -15.93 12.80 8.51
N VAL A 215 -16.00 11.57 9.04
CA VAL A 215 -16.07 11.28 10.47
C VAL A 215 -14.75 11.66 11.16
N ALA A 216 -13.61 11.30 10.56
CA ALA A 216 -12.30 11.67 11.09
C ALA A 216 -12.08 13.20 11.08
N ALA A 217 -12.37 13.86 9.96
CA ALA A 217 -12.31 15.33 9.83
C ALA A 217 -13.19 16.04 10.87
N SER A 218 -14.41 15.53 11.10
CA SER A 218 -15.33 16.03 12.12
C SER A 218 -14.79 15.85 13.54
N MET A 219 -14.20 14.68 13.84
CA MET A 219 -13.61 14.40 15.15
C MET A 219 -12.37 15.25 15.45
N LEU A 220 -11.49 15.47 14.45
CA LEU A 220 -10.34 16.37 14.56
C LEU A 220 -10.77 17.81 14.81
N THR A 221 -11.77 18.30 14.05
CA THR A 221 -12.34 19.64 14.22
C THR A 221 -12.97 19.83 15.60
N ALA A 222 -13.80 18.87 16.05
CA ALA A 222 -14.53 18.98 17.31
C ALA A 222 -13.66 18.78 18.57
N SER A 223 -12.46 18.21 18.43
CA SER A 223 -11.51 18.00 19.54
C SER A 223 -10.39 19.04 19.59
N GLY A 224 -10.18 19.81 18.51
CA GLY A 224 -9.14 20.82 18.41
C GLY A 224 -7.72 20.29 18.16
N VAL A 225 -7.50 18.96 18.17
CA VAL A 225 -6.16 18.36 17.99
C VAL A 225 -5.62 18.48 16.56
N ALA A 226 -6.44 18.89 15.58
CA ALA A 226 -5.96 19.20 14.24
C ALA A 226 -4.78 20.18 14.27
N LYS A 227 -4.91 21.27 15.04
CA LYS A 227 -3.85 22.28 15.16
C LYS A 227 -2.60 21.74 15.84
N GLU A 228 -2.75 20.84 16.82
CA GLU A 228 -1.60 20.21 17.49
C GLU A 228 -0.77 19.39 16.50
N PHE A 229 -1.42 18.66 15.59
CA PHE A 229 -0.76 17.88 14.55
C PHE A 229 -0.16 18.77 13.44
N GLU A 230 -0.75 19.95 13.21
CA GLU A 230 -0.27 20.98 12.26
C GLU A 230 0.89 21.80 12.84
N ASP A 231 0.94 22.03 14.16
CA ASP A 231 2.06 22.68 14.86
C ASP A 231 3.29 21.74 14.96
N ASP A 232 3.09 20.40 15.01
CA ASP A 232 4.16 19.38 15.10
C ASP A 232 4.97 19.19 13.80
N GLU A 233 4.53 19.77 12.68
CA GLU A 233 5.24 19.73 11.39
C GLU A 233 6.68 20.28 11.46
N GLY A 234 6.94 21.22 12.39
CA GLY A 234 8.25 21.87 12.55
C GLY A 234 9.35 20.98 13.16
N GLY A 235 9.03 19.74 13.55
CA GLY A 235 9.95 18.80 14.20
C GLY A 235 10.46 17.68 13.28
N ALA A 236 10.28 16.43 13.73
CA ALA A 236 10.60 15.23 12.95
C ALA A 236 9.50 14.85 11.94
N GLY A 237 8.45 15.66 11.84
CA GLY A 237 7.26 15.37 11.06
C GLY A 237 6.34 14.33 11.70
N ILE A 238 5.25 14.00 11.01
CA ILE A 238 4.23 13.08 11.51
C ILE A 238 3.78 12.04 10.47
N THR A 239 3.27 10.91 10.96
CA THR A 239 2.58 9.90 10.14
C THR A 239 1.20 9.63 10.74
N PHE A 240 0.14 9.98 10.02
CA PHE A 240 -1.24 9.88 10.50
C PHE A 240 -1.99 8.71 9.82
N PHE A 241 -2.42 7.75 10.63
CA PHE A 241 -3.24 6.61 10.20
C PHE A 241 -4.73 6.95 10.32
N VAL A 242 -5.32 7.54 9.28
CA VAL A 242 -6.72 7.97 9.31
C VAL A 242 -7.69 6.81 9.01
N PRO A 243 -8.66 6.49 9.89
CA PRO A 243 -9.68 5.50 9.56
C PRO A 243 -10.68 6.06 8.55
N THR A 244 -11.11 5.23 7.60
CA THR A 244 -12.19 5.60 6.66
C THR A 244 -13.55 5.69 7.35
N ASP A 245 -14.52 6.36 6.73
CA ASP A 245 -15.89 6.42 7.27
C ASP A 245 -16.53 5.03 7.40
N MET A 246 -16.17 4.08 6.52
CA MET A 246 -16.53 2.67 6.67
C MET A 246 -15.87 2.02 7.91
N ALA A 247 -14.60 2.33 8.19
CA ALA A 247 -13.91 1.82 9.37
C ALA A 247 -14.53 2.31 10.70
N PHE A 248 -15.21 3.48 10.69
CA PHE A 248 -16.05 3.94 11.80
C PHE A 248 -17.43 3.26 11.84
N ALA A 249 -18.05 3.00 10.68
CA ALA A 249 -19.34 2.31 10.59
C ALA A 249 -19.26 0.85 11.07
N ASP A 250 -18.18 0.15 10.73
CA ASP A 250 -17.92 -1.24 11.11
C ASP A 250 -17.44 -1.42 12.57
N LEU A 251 -17.28 -0.33 13.34
CA LEU A 251 -16.66 -0.36 14.66
C LEU A 251 -17.61 -0.94 15.74
N PRO A 252 -17.38 -2.16 16.28
CA PRO A 252 -18.31 -2.80 17.22
C PRO A 252 -18.35 -2.15 18.61
N THR A 253 -17.48 -1.15 18.84
CA THR A 253 -17.29 -0.45 20.12
C THR A 253 -17.67 1.04 19.99
N MET A 254 -18.40 1.42 18.94
CA MET A 254 -18.75 2.81 18.63
C MET A 254 -19.53 3.51 19.76
N GLU A 255 -20.47 2.86 20.44
CA GLU A 255 -21.19 3.45 21.59
C GLU A 255 -20.24 3.82 22.75
N ARG A 256 -19.24 2.97 23.02
CA ARG A 256 -18.20 3.22 24.02
C ARG A 256 -17.26 4.35 23.56
N LEU A 257 -16.90 4.40 22.28
CA LEU A 257 -16.14 5.52 21.71
C LEU A 257 -16.91 6.85 21.81
N GLN A 258 -18.22 6.85 21.58
CA GLN A 258 -19.06 8.05 21.64
C GLN A 258 -19.36 8.52 23.06
N SER A 259 -19.48 7.61 24.03
CA SER A 259 -19.67 7.96 25.45
C SER A 259 -18.38 8.41 26.17
N LEU A 260 -17.22 8.33 25.53
CA LEU A 260 -15.97 8.85 26.11
C LEU A 260 -15.96 10.38 26.25
N PRO A 261 -15.39 10.90 27.35
CA PRO A 261 -15.03 12.32 27.50
C PRO A 261 -14.14 12.87 26.37
N ALA A 262 -14.18 14.19 26.18
CA ALA A 262 -13.45 14.87 25.11
C ALA A 262 -11.93 14.69 25.20
N ASP A 263 -11.34 14.68 26.41
CA ASP A 263 -9.92 14.41 26.62
C ASP A 263 -9.52 13.00 26.16
N LYS A 264 -10.40 12.00 26.40
CA LYS A 264 -10.17 10.61 25.96
C LYS A 264 -10.32 10.46 24.45
N LYS A 265 -11.26 11.19 23.83
CA LYS A 265 -11.38 11.26 22.36
C LYS A 265 -10.13 11.91 21.73
N ALA A 266 -9.60 12.99 22.31
CA ALA A 266 -8.35 13.61 21.88
C ALA A 266 -7.14 12.66 22.01
N VAL A 267 -7.02 11.90 23.11
CA VAL A 267 -5.97 10.87 23.27
C VAL A 267 -6.10 9.74 22.22
N ILE A 268 -7.31 9.35 21.84
CA ILE A 268 -7.52 8.36 20.77
C ILE A 268 -7.08 8.90 19.41
N LEU A 269 -7.37 10.17 19.10
CA LEU A 269 -6.90 10.80 17.86
C LEU A 269 -5.37 10.89 17.82
N ARG A 270 -4.72 11.32 18.91
CA ARG A 270 -3.25 11.31 19.06
C ARG A 270 -2.63 9.92 18.89
N PHE A 271 -3.33 8.85 19.29
CA PHE A 271 -2.89 7.46 19.10
C PHE A 271 -2.91 6.99 17.64
N HIS A 272 -3.56 7.72 16.73
CA HIS A 272 -3.49 7.44 15.29
C HIS A 272 -2.28 8.12 14.62
N VAL A 273 -1.47 8.91 15.33
CA VAL A 273 -0.37 9.71 14.77
C VAL A 273 0.98 9.30 15.38
N LEU A 274 1.99 9.02 14.54
CA LEU A 274 3.39 8.85 14.95
C LEU A 274 4.11 10.21 14.94
N HIS A 275 5.01 10.42 15.90
CA HIS A 275 5.87 11.62 16.03
C HIS A 275 7.12 11.56 15.12
N SER A 276 6.95 11.07 13.88
CA SER A 276 7.98 11.06 12.83
C SER A 276 7.35 10.87 11.46
N TYR A 277 7.92 11.51 10.44
CA TYR A 277 7.58 11.26 9.03
C TYR A 277 8.08 9.86 8.59
N TYR A 278 7.15 9.01 8.16
CA TYR A 278 7.43 7.73 7.52
C TYR A 278 6.67 7.64 6.19
N PRO A 279 7.35 7.61 5.03
CA PRO A 279 6.71 7.25 3.76
C PRO A 279 6.37 5.75 3.75
N LEU A 280 5.44 5.33 2.87
CA LEU A 280 4.92 3.95 2.88
C LEU A 280 6.01 2.87 2.78
N GLY A 281 7.04 3.10 1.97
CA GLY A 281 8.18 2.18 1.82
C GLY A 281 8.99 1.98 3.10
N SER A 282 9.05 2.97 3.98
CA SER A 282 9.69 2.86 5.30
C SER A 282 8.85 2.06 6.29
N LEU A 283 7.51 2.15 6.20
CA LEU A 283 6.59 1.30 6.98
C LEU A 283 6.61 -0.16 6.51
N GLU A 284 6.76 -0.39 5.20
CA GLU A 284 6.91 -1.73 4.60
C GLU A 284 8.23 -2.44 4.94
N SER A 285 9.26 -1.67 5.32
CA SER A 285 10.62 -2.14 5.64
C SER A 285 10.99 -1.92 7.11
N ILE A 286 9.99 -1.64 7.96
CA ILE A 286 10.21 -1.20 9.34
C ILE A 286 10.90 -2.29 10.18
N LEU A 287 12.09 -1.97 10.70
CA LEU A 287 12.92 -2.89 11.48
C LEU A 287 12.51 -2.95 12.96
N ASN A 288 12.05 -1.82 13.51
CA ASN A 288 11.54 -1.70 14.87
C ASN A 288 10.00 -1.58 14.79
N PRO A 289 9.24 -2.66 15.04
CA PRO A 289 7.81 -2.65 14.80
C PRO A 289 7.03 -1.83 15.84
N VAL A 290 7.54 -1.72 17.08
CA VAL A 290 6.92 -0.93 18.14
C VAL A 290 7.26 0.55 17.94
N GLN A 291 6.26 1.36 17.61
CA GLN A 291 6.41 2.79 17.34
C GLN A 291 5.63 3.66 18.35
N PRO A 292 6.19 4.77 18.84
CA PRO A 292 5.49 5.71 19.71
C PRO A 292 4.51 6.58 18.92
N THR A 293 3.42 6.97 19.57
CA THR A 293 2.42 7.91 19.03
C THR A 293 2.45 9.24 19.79
N LEU A 294 1.79 10.28 19.28
CA LEU A 294 1.59 11.54 20.02
C LEU A 294 0.88 11.33 21.37
N ALA A 295 0.10 10.24 21.52
CA ALA A 295 -0.51 9.88 22.81
C ALA A 295 0.49 9.32 23.84
N THR A 296 1.75 9.05 23.43
CA THR A 296 2.83 8.59 24.32
C THR A 296 3.44 9.74 25.10
N GLU A 297 3.60 10.92 24.48
CA GLU A 297 4.43 12.01 24.99
C GLU A 297 3.98 12.55 26.35
N GLY A 298 2.66 12.73 26.54
CA GLY A 298 2.09 13.19 27.81
C GLY A 298 1.87 12.11 28.89
N ILE A 299 2.16 10.82 28.60
CA ILE A 299 1.75 9.70 29.48
C ILE A 299 2.91 8.73 29.81
N GLY A 300 4.00 8.75 29.02
CA GLY A 300 5.26 8.06 29.32
C GLY A 300 5.53 6.82 28.46
N ALA A 301 6.83 6.48 28.37
CA ALA A 301 7.35 5.46 27.46
C ALA A 301 6.66 4.08 27.60
N GLY A 302 6.40 3.43 26.46
CA GLY A 302 5.77 2.11 26.39
C GLY A 302 4.24 2.09 26.52
N ARG A 303 3.60 3.25 26.79
CA ARG A 303 2.14 3.43 26.65
C ARG A 303 1.81 3.93 25.24
N TYR A 304 0.59 3.64 24.77
CA TYR A 304 0.08 4.18 23.50
C TYR A 304 0.99 3.94 22.27
N THR A 305 1.71 2.81 22.25
CA THR A 305 2.55 2.38 21.13
C THR A 305 1.75 1.57 20.09
N LEU A 306 2.00 1.81 18.80
CA LEU A 306 1.51 0.94 17.71
C LEU A 306 2.52 -0.17 17.41
N ASN A 307 2.04 -1.33 16.94
CA ASN A 307 2.85 -2.47 16.51
C ASN A 307 2.72 -2.64 14.99
N ILE A 308 3.63 -2.04 14.24
CA ILE A 308 3.60 -1.96 12.77
C ILE A 308 4.43 -3.09 12.18
N THR A 309 3.82 -3.92 11.34
CA THR A 309 4.42 -5.13 10.76
C THR A 309 4.00 -5.31 9.31
N ARG A 310 4.74 -6.10 8.52
CA ARG A 310 4.34 -6.47 7.16
C ARG A 310 3.50 -7.76 7.19
N PHE A 311 2.28 -7.71 6.65
CA PHE A 311 1.38 -8.86 6.59
C PHE A 311 0.68 -8.96 5.23
N ASN A 312 0.72 -10.15 4.62
CA ASN A 312 0.09 -10.44 3.33
C ASN A 312 0.39 -9.39 2.22
N GLY A 313 1.63 -8.90 2.16
CA GLY A 313 2.09 -7.91 1.19
C GLY A 313 1.95 -6.44 1.62
N SER A 314 0.99 -6.10 2.49
CA SER A 314 0.72 -4.73 2.97
C SER A 314 1.28 -4.48 4.39
N VAL A 315 1.19 -3.23 4.85
CA VAL A 315 1.46 -2.81 6.23
C VAL A 315 0.23 -3.10 7.10
N ALA A 316 0.43 -3.87 8.16
CA ALA A 316 -0.54 -4.12 9.22
C ALA A 316 -0.13 -3.39 10.50
N ILE A 317 -1.13 -2.84 11.19
CA ILE A 317 -0.97 -2.04 12.40
C ILE A 317 -1.78 -2.74 13.50
N ASP A 318 -1.08 -3.36 14.44
CA ASP A 318 -1.66 -4.00 15.61
C ASP A 318 -1.61 -3.06 16.84
N THR A 319 -2.66 -3.15 17.65
CA THR A 319 -2.87 -2.37 18.88
C THR A 319 -3.00 -3.26 20.12
N GLY A 320 -3.01 -4.59 19.94
CA GLY A 320 -3.40 -5.59 20.95
C GLY A 320 -4.91 -5.71 21.17
N ILE A 321 -5.73 -4.86 20.54
CA ILE A 321 -7.21 -4.89 20.58
C ILE A 321 -7.79 -5.07 19.18
N VAL A 322 -7.20 -4.38 18.19
CA VAL A 322 -7.58 -4.35 16.78
C VAL A 322 -6.32 -4.44 15.93
N GLN A 323 -6.34 -5.31 14.92
CA GLN A 323 -5.39 -5.32 13.82
C GLN A 323 -6.01 -4.58 12.61
N ALA A 324 -5.42 -3.47 12.21
CA ALA A 324 -5.77 -2.72 11.00
C ALA A 324 -4.74 -2.99 9.88
N SER A 325 -5.05 -2.52 8.68
CA SER A 325 -4.14 -2.53 7.52
C SER A 325 -4.22 -1.20 6.78
N ILE A 326 -3.11 -0.75 6.21
CA ILE A 326 -3.13 0.39 5.28
C ILE A 326 -3.89 -0.02 4.01
N THR A 327 -4.81 0.83 3.55
CA THR A 327 -5.65 0.61 2.35
C THR A 327 -5.30 1.52 1.19
N GLN A 328 -4.89 2.76 1.46
CA GLN A 328 -4.40 3.72 0.46
C GLN A 328 -3.56 4.83 1.12
N THR A 329 -2.67 5.44 0.34
CA THR A 329 -2.02 6.72 0.70
C THR A 329 -2.98 7.87 0.39
N VAL A 330 -3.20 8.75 1.37
CA VAL A 330 -4.05 9.96 1.23
C VAL A 330 -3.17 11.18 0.93
N PHE A 331 -2.00 11.26 1.55
CA PHE A 331 -1.02 12.33 1.40
C PHE A 331 0.38 11.79 1.74
N ASP A 332 1.44 12.17 1.04
CA ASP A 332 2.82 11.75 1.38
C ASP A 332 3.83 12.80 0.89
N GLN A 333 4.19 13.74 1.77
CA GLN A 333 5.18 14.78 1.53
C GLN A 333 5.88 15.12 2.85
N ASN A 334 7.18 14.86 2.97
CA ASN A 334 7.97 15.28 4.14
C ASN A 334 7.69 16.77 4.48
N PRO A 335 7.19 17.12 5.69
CA PRO A 335 7.26 16.33 6.92
C PRO A 335 6.00 15.50 7.29
N VAL A 336 4.99 15.35 6.42
CA VAL A 336 3.74 14.62 6.76
C VAL A 336 3.37 13.53 5.77
N SER A 337 3.04 12.35 6.30
CA SER A 337 2.32 11.30 5.57
C SER A 337 0.97 10.98 6.23
N ILE A 338 -0.04 10.73 5.41
CA ILE A 338 -1.39 10.34 5.83
C ILE A 338 -1.78 9.07 5.08
N PHE A 339 -2.07 8.01 5.82
CA PHE A 339 -2.46 6.70 5.28
C PHE A 339 -3.84 6.31 5.77
N ALA A 340 -4.71 5.89 4.86
CA ALA A 340 -6.01 5.35 5.20
C ALA A 340 -5.86 3.96 5.82
N VAL A 341 -6.57 3.69 6.92
CA VAL A 341 -6.58 2.37 7.58
C VAL A 341 -7.95 1.72 7.60
N SER A 342 -7.96 0.39 7.50
CA SER A 342 -9.18 -0.43 7.40
C SER A 342 -10.00 -0.53 8.70
N ARG A 343 -9.46 -0.12 9.85
CA ARG A 343 -10.14 -0.13 11.16
C ARG A 343 -9.65 1.04 12.03
N VAL A 344 -10.52 1.54 12.90
CA VAL A 344 -10.14 2.52 13.95
C VAL A 344 -9.16 1.87 14.93
N LEU A 345 -8.05 2.55 15.22
CA LEU A 345 -7.01 2.09 16.15
C LEU A 345 -7.46 2.35 17.59
N LEU A 346 -7.61 1.28 18.37
CA LEU A 346 -8.12 1.35 19.75
C LEU A 346 -6.99 1.17 20.77
N PRO A 347 -6.62 2.19 21.58
CA PRO A 347 -5.61 2.03 22.62
C PRO A 347 -6.02 0.96 23.64
N ARG A 348 -5.17 -0.03 23.87
CA ARG A 348 -5.33 -1.03 24.95
C ARG A 348 -5.50 -0.39 26.33
N GLU A 349 -4.88 0.77 26.55
CA GLU A 349 -4.98 1.56 27.79
C GLU A 349 -6.39 2.16 28.04
N ILE A 350 -7.23 2.27 27.01
CA ILE A 350 -8.61 2.79 27.10
C ILE A 350 -9.65 1.69 26.85
N PHE A 351 -9.38 0.78 25.91
CA PHE A 351 -10.34 -0.22 25.43
C PHE A 351 -10.12 -1.63 26.00
N GLY A 352 -8.90 -1.97 26.41
CA GLY A 352 -8.55 -3.30 26.90
C GLY A 352 -9.23 -3.70 28.20
N ASN A 353 -9.40 -5.01 28.38
CA ASN A 353 -9.90 -5.58 29.63
C ASN A 353 -8.82 -5.50 30.71
N LYS A 354 -9.21 -5.18 31.96
CA LYS A 354 -8.31 -4.96 33.11
C LYS A 354 -7.74 -6.27 33.70
N ALA A 355 -7.27 -7.16 32.83
CA ALA A 355 -6.95 -8.56 33.13
C ALA A 355 -5.49 -8.95 32.81
N MET A 356 -4.57 -7.98 32.68
CA MET A 356 -3.13 -8.24 32.65
C MET A 356 -2.35 -7.01 33.14
N GLY A 357 -1.27 -7.24 33.91
CA GLY A 357 -0.34 -6.16 34.29
C GLY A 357 -0.63 -5.38 35.59
N SER A 358 -1.25 -5.99 36.61
CA SER A 358 -1.24 -5.44 37.98
C SER A 358 0.06 -5.79 38.73
N THR A 359 1.20 -5.36 38.19
CA THR A 359 2.50 -5.39 38.89
C THR A 359 2.76 -4.02 39.52
N GLY A 360 3.11 -4.02 40.80
CA GLY A 360 2.82 -2.88 41.68
C GLY A 360 3.84 -1.75 41.69
N SER A 361 3.32 -0.54 41.91
CA SER A 361 3.89 0.47 42.79
C SER A 361 2.71 1.20 43.45
N GLY A 362 2.80 1.61 44.71
CA GLY A 362 1.61 2.03 45.45
C GLY A 362 1.84 2.96 46.64
N SER A 363 0.75 3.47 47.21
CA SER A 363 0.64 4.08 48.54
C SER A 363 -0.85 4.27 48.91
N GLY A 364 -1.17 4.46 50.20
CA GLY A 364 -2.54 4.69 50.69
C GLY A 364 -3.35 3.39 50.89
N MET A 365 -3.20 2.63 51.97
CA MET A 365 -3.62 2.93 53.36
C MET A 365 -5.11 3.32 53.48
N LEU A 366 -5.96 2.37 53.91
CA LEU A 366 -7.05 2.59 54.88
C LEU A 366 -7.60 1.23 55.41
N GLY A 367 -7.44 1.01 56.72
CA GLY A 367 -8.12 0.07 57.63
C GLY A 367 -8.74 -1.27 57.14
N ALA A 368 -8.21 -2.39 57.65
CA ALA A 368 -8.93 -3.67 57.81
C ALA A 368 -8.50 -4.38 59.11
N SER A 369 -9.40 -5.21 59.68
CA SER A 369 -9.21 -5.92 60.96
C SER A 369 -8.47 -7.28 60.82
N PRO A 370 -8.04 -7.93 61.92
CA PRO A 370 -7.19 -9.13 61.88
C PRO A 370 -7.90 -10.38 61.31
N PRO A 371 -7.14 -11.41 60.89
CA PRO A 371 -7.65 -12.52 60.08
C PRO A 371 -8.32 -13.65 60.90
N GLU A 372 -9.27 -14.33 60.27
CA GLU A 372 -9.85 -15.59 60.75
C GLU A 372 -9.44 -16.75 59.83
N VAL A 373 -9.14 -17.92 60.40
CA VAL A 373 -8.48 -19.04 59.72
C VAL A 373 -9.29 -20.33 59.82
N PHE A 374 -9.93 -20.73 58.72
CA PHE A 374 -10.46 -22.08 58.49
C PHE A 374 -10.25 -22.43 57.00
N LEU A 375 -9.29 -23.29 56.65
CA LEU A 375 -9.33 -24.77 56.68
C LEU A 375 -10.20 -25.39 55.57
N SER A 376 -9.55 -26.20 54.72
CA SER A 376 -10.17 -27.04 53.69
C SER A 376 -10.55 -28.43 54.24
N PRO A 377 -11.47 -29.13 53.56
CA PRO A 377 -11.48 -30.59 53.53
C PRO A 377 -11.07 -31.13 52.15
N GLN A 378 -10.33 -32.25 52.15
CA GLN A 378 -10.32 -33.20 51.03
C GLN A 378 -11.44 -34.21 51.26
N ASP A 379 -12.00 -34.78 50.18
CA ASP A 379 -11.90 -36.24 49.97
C ASP A 379 -12.45 -36.68 48.60
N SER A 380 -12.12 -37.90 48.19
CA SER A 380 -12.58 -38.58 46.97
C SER A 380 -12.72 -40.08 47.25
N PRO A 381 -13.52 -40.81 46.46
CA PRO A 381 -12.87 -41.79 45.57
C PRO A 381 -13.54 -42.02 44.19
N SER A 382 -12.82 -42.78 43.36
CA SER A 382 -13.15 -43.30 42.01
C SER A 382 -14.37 -44.23 41.96
N LEU A 383 -15.04 -44.52 40.83
CA LEU A 383 -14.61 -45.05 39.50
C LEU A 383 -15.67 -44.63 38.41
N ASP A 384 -15.71 -44.96 37.10
CA ASP A 384 -15.02 -45.89 36.20
C ASP A 384 -15.14 -45.47 34.70
N SER A 385 -14.49 -46.17 33.75
CA SER A 385 -14.60 -46.06 32.27
C SER A 385 -13.92 -47.27 31.59
N PRO A 386 -14.32 -47.81 30.41
CA PRO A 386 -14.40 -47.08 29.11
C PRO A 386 -15.47 -47.67 28.11
N PRO A 387 -15.30 -47.73 26.75
CA PRO A 387 -15.42 -46.62 25.78
C PRO A 387 -16.32 -46.86 24.52
N ALA A 388 -16.57 -45.76 23.79
CA ALA A 388 -16.67 -45.62 22.33
C ALA A 388 -17.77 -46.33 21.49
N ARG A 389 -18.49 -45.52 20.68
CA ARG A 389 -18.46 -45.60 19.19
C ARG A 389 -19.09 -44.36 18.53
N LEU A 390 -18.59 -44.03 17.33
CA LEU A 390 -19.11 -42.97 16.44
C LEU A 390 -20.19 -43.55 15.50
N SER A 391 -21.19 -42.74 15.11
CA SER A 391 -22.12 -43.02 14.01
C SER A 391 -22.68 -41.70 13.47
N SER A 392 -22.65 -41.52 12.15
CA SER A 392 -23.07 -40.28 11.46
C SER A 392 -24.47 -40.41 10.83
N PRO A 393 -25.27 -39.32 10.74
CA PRO A 393 -26.48 -39.28 9.91
C PRO A 393 -26.17 -39.27 8.39
N PRO A 394 -27.14 -39.64 7.52
CA PRO A 394 -26.98 -39.63 6.07
C PRO A 394 -27.14 -38.23 5.45
N GLY A 395 -26.58 -38.03 4.25
CA GLY A 395 -26.65 -36.76 3.50
C GLY A 395 -27.78 -36.69 2.47
N PHE A 396 -27.89 -35.53 1.82
CA PHE A 396 -28.75 -35.28 0.66
C PHE A 396 -27.90 -34.88 -0.56
N ARG A 397 -28.44 -35.08 -1.77
CA ARG A 397 -27.80 -34.77 -3.06
C ARG A 397 -28.44 -33.51 -3.67
N GLU A 398 -27.67 -32.78 -4.45
CA GLU A 398 -28.19 -32.03 -5.59
C GLU A 398 -27.14 -32.01 -6.72
N ASP A 399 -27.59 -32.07 -7.97
CA ASP A 399 -26.74 -32.29 -9.15
C ASP A 399 -26.40 -30.98 -9.88
N ILE A 400 -25.15 -30.85 -10.37
CA ILE A 400 -24.78 -29.85 -11.39
C ILE A 400 -24.09 -30.56 -12.56
N ARG A 401 -24.51 -30.23 -13.79
CA ARG A 401 -24.19 -30.98 -15.02
C ARG A 401 -23.11 -30.31 -15.88
N SER A 402 -22.01 -31.04 -16.07
CA SER A 402 -21.11 -31.05 -17.25
C SER A 402 -20.37 -29.77 -17.70
N ASN A 403 -19.03 -29.79 -17.58
CA ASN A 403 -18.09 -28.92 -18.32
C ASN A 403 -17.22 -29.73 -19.30
N ALA A 404 -17.85 -30.57 -20.15
CA ALA A 404 -17.14 -31.58 -20.95
C ALA A 404 -16.22 -31.03 -22.06
N ALA A 405 -16.44 -29.81 -22.55
CA ALA A 405 -15.73 -29.26 -23.71
C ALA A 405 -14.27 -28.83 -23.44
N ILE A 406 -13.96 -28.41 -22.20
CA ILE A 406 -12.64 -27.81 -21.87
C ILE A 406 -11.53 -28.88 -21.74
N ILE A 407 -11.92 -30.13 -21.47
CA ILE A 407 -11.01 -31.25 -21.16
C ILE A 407 -10.32 -31.76 -22.43
N GLU A 408 -11.03 -31.89 -23.56
CA GLU A 408 -10.43 -32.42 -24.80
C GLU A 408 -9.42 -31.45 -25.44
N LEU A 409 -9.65 -30.13 -25.32
CA LEU A 409 -8.68 -29.14 -25.80
C LEU A 409 -7.36 -29.20 -25.01
N HIS A 410 -7.42 -29.40 -23.69
CA HIS A 410 -6.23 -29.58 -22.85
C HIS A 410 -5.45 -30.85 -23.21
N LYS A 411 -6.14 -31.97 -23.48
CA LYS A 411 -5.49 -33.21 -23.94
C LYS A 411 -4.76 -33.03 -25.26
N ALA A 412 -5.35 -32.32 -26.22
CA ALA A 412 -4.75 -32.06 -27.52
C ALA A 412 -3.43 -31.26 -27.40
N VAL A 413 -3.41 -30.19 -26.59
CA VAL A 413 -2.19 -29.40 -26.35
C VAL A 413 -1.13 -30.22 -25.61
N ALA A 414 -1.51 -30.96 -24.56
CA ALA A 414 -0.58 -31.80 -23.80
C ALA A 414 0.10 -32.87 -24.67
N LEU A 415 -0.64 -33.52 -25.57
CA LEU A 415 -0.09 -34.52 -26.49
C LEU A 415 0.94 -33.89 -27.45
N LEU A 416 0.67 -32.68 -27.94
CA LEU A 416 1.53 -31.97 -28.89
C LEU A 416 2.84 -31.52 -28.23
N CYS A 417 2.80 -31.10 -26.95
CA CYS A 417 4.00 -30.82 -26.15
C CYS A 417 4.86 -32.08 -25.93
N ILE A 418 4.26 -33.26 -25.71
CA ILE A 418 4.99 -34.52 -25.52
C ILE A 418 5.72 -34.91 -26.81
N VAL A 419 5.06 -34.85 -27.97
CA VAL A 419 5.69 -35.16 -29.27
C VAL A 419 6.86 -34.22 -29.56
N PHE A 420 6.73 -32.93 -29.25
CA PHE A 420 7.80 -31.95 -29.50
C PHE A 420 9.05 -32.19 -28.63
N ASN A 421 8.88 -32.70 -27.40
CA ASN A 421 10.02 -33.06 -26.53
C ASN A 421 10.74 -34.35 -26.97
N TYR A 422 10.06 -35.24 -27.72
CA TYR A 422 10.66 -36.47 -28.26
C TYR A 422 11.32 -36.32 -29.64
N LEU A 423 11.32 -35.12 -30.22
CA LEU A 423 11.96 -34.82 -31.52
C LEU A 423 13.25 -33.99 -31.44
N VAL A 424 13.74 -33.71 -30.22
CA VAL A 424 14.89 -32.81 -29.96
C VAL A 424 15.95 -33.52 -29.11
N TRP A 425 16.03 -34.84 -29.20
CA TRP A 425 17.05 -35.73 -28.61
C TRP A 425 17.31 -36.93 -29.53
#